data_AF-A0A7S2R1Q8-F1
#
_entry.id   AF-A0A7S2R1Q8-F1
#
_cell.length_a   1.000
_cell.length_b   1.000
_cell.length_c   1.000
_cell.angle_alpha   90.00
_cell.angle_beta   90.00
_cell.angle_gamma   90.00
#
_symmetry.space_group_name_H-M   'P 1'
#
loop_
_entity.id
_entity.type
_entity.pdbx_description
1 polymer ?
#
loop_
_entity_poly.entity_id
_entity_poly.type
_entity_poly.pdbx_seq_one_letter_code
_entity_poly.pdbx_strand_id
1 'polypeptide(L)'
;CDADGDHMYAVKKLDKKCRLNRDIFLKGTIELAIEARFLAVIEHPHLIKMRAVANASPFDDDYFLVLEHINETLERRITRWKETCHGYSLFISQMKKKTTN
;
A
#
# COMPACT_ATOMS: atom_id res chain seq x y z
N CYS A 1 26.32 9.72 5.33
CA CYS A 1 25.50 10.95 5.40
C CYS A 1 25.23 11.31 3.97
N ASP A 2 24.26 10.63 3.37
CA ASP A 2 24.03 10.69 1.93
C ASP A 2 22.80 11.55 1.68
N ALA A 3 23.12 12.69 1.07
CA ALA A 3 22.33 13.73 0.43
C ALA A 3 20.80 13.56 0.34
N ASP A 4 20.10 14.63 0.77
CA ASP A 4 18.81 15.15 0.27
C ASP A 4 18.19 14.41 -0.92
N GLY A 5 17.58 13.27 -0.65
CA GLY A 5 16.55 12.65 -1.47
C GLY A 5 15.26 12.68 -0.68
N ASP A 6 14.18 13.19 -1.28
CA ASP A 6 12.85 13.16 -0.70
C ASP A 6 12.38 11.70 -0.55
N HIS A 7 12.82 11.06 0.53
CA HIS A 7 12.52 9.67 0.81
C HIS A 7 11.11 9.60 1.37
N MET A 8 10.17 9.28 0.48
CA MET A 8 8.80 9.00 0.87
C MET A 8 8.74 7.66 1.61
N TYR A 9 8.06 7.65 2.75
CA TYR A 9 7.79 6.46 3.54
C TYR A 9 6.29 6.23 3.66
N ALA A 10 5.90 4.97 3.80
CA ALA A 10 4.53 4.59 4.13
C ALA A 10 4.43 4.29 5.63
N VAL A 11 3.48 4.92 6.31
CA VAL A 11 3.19 4.64 7.72
C VAL A 11 1.97 3.73 7.81
N LYS A 12 2.18 2.51 8.31
CA LYS A 12 1.10 1.55 8.57
C LYS A 12 0.75 1.55 10.05
N LYS A 13 -0.51 1.81 10.37
CA LYS A 13 -1.04 1.80 11.74
C LYS A 13 -2.46 1.25 11.75
N LEU A 14 -2.91 0.78 12.90
CA LEU A 14 -4.29 0.32 13.06
C LEU A 14 -5.26 1.52 12.99
N ASP A 15 -6.37 1.36 12.27
CA ASP A 15 -7.41 2.39 12.23
C ASP A 15 -8.06 2.54 13.62
N LYS A 16 -8.30 3.78 14.04
CA LYS A 16 -9.02 4.09 15.29
C LYS A 16 -10.38 3.41 15.37
N LYS A 17 -11.04 3.17 14.23
CA LYS A 17 -12.32 2.46 14.18
C LYS A 17 -12.22 1.01 14.68
N CYS A 18 -11.08 0.35 14.51
CA CYS A 18 -10.87 -1.02 14.99
C CYS A 18 -10.99 -1.11 16.52
N ARG A 19 -10.71 -0.01 17.26
CA ARG A 19 -10.86 0.04 18.73
C ARG A 19 -12.30 -0.06 19.22
N LEU A 20 -13.29 0.20 18.36
CA LEU A 20 -14.71 0.13 18.74
C LEU A 20 -15.17 -1.31 19.02
N ASN A 21 -14.46 -2.30 18.48
CA ASN A 21 -14.72 -3.71 18.71
C ASN A 21 -13.45 -4.39 19.22
N ARG A 22 -13.51 -4.91 20.45
CA ARG A 22 -12.36 -5.53 21.13
C ARG A 22 -11.73 -6.67 20.31
N ASP A 23 -12.54 -7.50 19.66
CA ASP A 23 -12.05 -8.66 18.91
C ASP A 23 -11.32 -8.21 17.65
N ILE A 24 -11.86 -7.21 16.95
CA ILE A 24 -11.21 -6.60 15.77
C ILE A 24 -9.91 -5.91 16.18
N PHE A 25 -9.92 -5.18 17.29
CA PHE A 25 -8.73 -4.51 17.81
C PHE A 25 -7.62 -5.50 18.17
N LEU A 26 -7.95 -6.55 18.94
CA LEU A 26 -6.99 -7.57 19.35
C LEU A 26 -6.42 -8.30 18.13
N LYS A 27 -7.28 -8.72 17.21
CA LYS A 27 -6.87 -9.38 15.97
C LYS A 27 -5.95 -8.48 15.14
N GLY A 28 -6.35 -7.23 14.90
CA GLY A 28 -5.55 -6.28 14.13
C GLY A 28 -4.20 -5.96 14.77
N THR A 29 -4.15 -5.88 16.10
CA THR A 29 -2.90 -5.68 16.87
C THR A 29 -1.96 -6.87 16.72
N ILE A 30 -2.48 -8.09 16.84
CA ILE A 30 -1.71 -9.32 16.66
C ILE A 30 -1.17 -9.42 15.24
N GLU A 31 -2.01 -9.18 14.22
CA GLU A 31 -1.62 -9.22 12.81
C GLU A 31 -0.51 -8.20 12.51
N LEU A 32 -0.64 -6.98 13.02
CA LEU A 32 0.36 -5.93 12.82
C LEU A 32 1.70 -6.25 13.51
N ALA A 33 1.67 -6.82 14.72
CA ALA A 33 2.89 -7.25 15.43
C ALA A 33 3.58 -8.43 14.74
N ILE A 34 2.80 -9.39 14.23
CA ILE A 34 3.32 -10.52 13.44
C ILE A 34 3.98 -10.01 12.16
N GLU A 35 3.34 -9.09 11.44
CA GLU A 35 3.89 -8.46 10.24
C GLU A 35 5.20 -7.72 10.54
N ALA A 36 5.25 -6.93 11.62
CA ALA A 36 6.47 -6.26 12.05
C ALA A 36 7.62 -7.26 12.31
N ARG A 37 7.32 -8.38 12.97
CA ARG A 37 8.29 -9.44 13.24
C ARG A 37 8.79 -10.11 11.95
N PHE A 38 7.92 -10.36 10.98
CA PHE A 38 8.35 -10.91 9.69
C PHE A 38 9.22 -9.92 8.92
N LEU A 39 8.80 -8.66 8.82
CA LEU A 39 9.55 -7.64 8.09
C LEU A 39 10.88 -7.25 8.76
N ALA A 40 11.03 -7.49 10.06
CA ALA A 40 12.29 -7.27 10.80
C ALA A 40 13.42 -8.22 10.38
N VAL A 41 13.10 -9.40 9.82
CA VAL A 41 14.10 -10.42 9.45
C VAL A 41 14.21 -10.65 7.94
N ILE A 42 13.26 -10.13 7.16
CA ILE A 42 13.23 -10.29 5.71
C ILE A 42 14.07 -9.20 5.05
N GLU A 43 15.13 -9.60 4.36
CA GLU A 43 15.93 -8.72 3.51
C GLU A 43 16.00 -9.27 2.09
N HIS A 44 15.26 -8.64 1.17
CA HIS A 44 15.23 -9.05 -0.24
C HIS A 44 14.92 -7.86 -1.15
N PRO A 45 15.52 -7.75 -2.36
CA PRO A 45 15.32 -6.60 -3.26
C PRO A 45 13.90 -6.44 -3.79
N HIS A 46 13.10 -7.52 -3.81
CA HIS A 46 11.73 -7.51 -4.33
C HIS A 46 10.65 -7.52 -3.24
N LEU A 47 11.03 -7.44 -1.97
CA LEU A 47 10.10 -7.36 -0.84
C LEU A 47 10.22 -5.98 -0.19
N ILE A 48 9.08 -5.45 0.27
CA ILE A 48 9.03 -4.18 0.96
C ILE A 48 9.84 -4.25 2.25
N LYS A 49 10.70 -3.25 2.49
CA LYS A 49 11.50 -3.20 3.72
C LYS A 49 10.81 -2.36 4.78
N MET A 50 10.85 -2.86 6.03
CA MET A 50 10.53 -2.04 7.20
C MET A 50 11.76 -1.22 7.58
N ARG A 51 11.58 0.09 7.73
CA ARG A 51 12.65 1.05 8.04
C ARG A 51 12.70 1.42 9.51
N ALA A 52 11.55 1.44 10.17
CA ALA A 52 11.45 1.67 11.60
C ALA A 52 10.14 1.09 12.16
N VAL A 53 10.10 0.91 13.48
CA VAL A 53 8.91 0.57 14.26
C VAL A 53 8.77 1.58 15.39
N ALA A 54 7.54 1.92 15.76
CA ALA A 54 7.27 2.79 16.88
C ALA A 54 7.86 2.24 18.19
N ASN A 55 8.40 3.13 19.02
CA ASN A 55 8.83 2.81 20.37
C ASN A 55 7.63 2.87 21.34
N ALA A 56 6.62 2.05 21.07
CA ALA A 56 5.38 1.96 21.84
C ALA A 56 4.94 0.50 21.95
N SER A 57 4.09 0.19 22.93
CA SER A 57 3.46 -1.13 23.00
C SER A 57 2.58 -1.35 21.78
N PRO A 58 2.48 -2.56 21.21
CA PRO A 58 1.51 -2.86 20.15
C PRO A 58 0.06 -2.51 20.51
N PHE A 59 -0.26 -2.47 21.80
CA PHE A 59 -1.59 -2.11 22.30
C PHE A 59 -1.82 -0.58 22.38
N ASP A 60 -0.77 0.23 22.24
CA ASP A 60 -0.86 1.69 22.32
C ASP A 60 -1.42 2.30 21.03
N ASP A 61 -1.98 3.51 21.12
CA ASP A 61 -2.48 4.27 19.96
C ASP A 61 -1.35 4.68 19.01
N ASP A 62 -0.15 4.82 19.55
CA ASP A 62 1.02 5.32 18.85
C ASP A 62 1.86 4.19 18.22
N TYR A 63 1.34 2.96 18.18
CA TYR A 63 2.01 1.86 17.48
C TYR A 63 1.82 1.95 15.97
N PHE A 64 2.94 2.08 15.25
CA PHE A 64 2.98 2.12 13.80
C PHE A 64 4.28 1.53 13.25
N LEU A 65 4.22 1.13 11.98
CA LEU A 65 5.37 0.66 11.20
C LEU A 65 5.71 1.70 10.13
N VAL A 66 6.99 1.96 9.94
CA VAL A 66 7.50 2.78 8.84
C VAL A 66 8.06 1.84 7.79
N LEU A 67 7.48 1.90 6.60
CA LEU A 67 7.80 1.04 5.46
C LEU A 67 8.30 1.88 4.29
N GLU A 68 8.97 1.23 3.34
CA GLU A 68 9.26 1.84 2.04
C GLU A 68 7.97 2.22 1.31
N HIS A 69 7.94 3.39 0.67
CA HIS A 69 6.80 3.83 -0.11
C HIS A 69 6.78 3.14 -1.49
N ILE A 70 5.67 2.45 -1.80
CA ILE A 70 5.40 1.89 -3.13
C ILE A 70 4.41 2.82 -3.84
N ASN A 71 4.77 3.27 -5.03
CA ASN A 71 3.98 4.27 -5.77
C ASN A 71 2.57 3.80 -6.14
N GLU A 72 2.39 2.51 -6.43
CA GLU A 72 1.12 1.95 -6.90
C GLU A 72 0.99 0.45 -6.59
N THR A 73 -0.24 0.01 -6.33
CA THR A 73 -0.57 -1.42 -6.20
C THR A 73 -0.84 -2.04 -7.56
N LEU A 74 -0.58 -3.35 -7.70
CA LEU A 74 -0.88 -4.09 -8.92
C LEU A 74 -2.37 -3.99 -9.30
N GLU A 75 -3.27 -4.05 -8.32
CA GLU A 75 -4.71 -3.92 -8.54
C GLU A 75 -5.08 -2.59 -9.20
N ARG A 76 -4.55 -1.47 -8.68
CA ARG A 76 -4.79 -0.15 -9.26
C ARG A 76 -4.23 -0.04 -10.67
N ARG A 77 -3.06 -0.61 -10.91
CA ARG A 77 -2.44 -0.68 -12.24
C ARG A 77 -3.29 -1.49 -13.23
N ILE A 78 -3.85 -2.62 -12.80
CA ILE A 78 -4.76 -3.44 -13.62
C ILE A 78 -6.03 -2.66 -13.96
N THR A 79 -6.63 -1.96 -12.98
CA THR A 79 -7.82 -1.13 -13.20
C THR A 79 -7.54 -0.03 -14.21
N ARG A 80 -6.42 0.67 -14.07
CA ARG A 80 -5.99 1.71 -15.02
C ARG A 80 -5.80 1.15 -16.43
N TRP A 81 -5.21 -0.03 -16.57
CA TRP A 81 -5.07 -0.69 -17.87
C TRP A 81 -6.43 -1.01 -18.49
N LYS A 82 -7.39 -1.51 -17.70
CA LYS A 82 -8.76 -1.77 -18.18
C LYS A 82 -9.42 -0.49 -18.70
N GLU A 83 -9.36 0.60 -17.95
CA GLU A 83 -9.92 1.89 -18.34
C GLU A 83 -9.28 2.42 -19.63
N THR A 84 -7.95 2.33 -19.71
CA THR A 84 -7.17 2.76 -20.88
C THR A 84 -7.56 1.95 -22.11
N CYS A 85 -7.64 0.62 -22.00
CA CYS A 85 -8.06 -0.26 -23.10
C CYS A 85 -9.52 -0.03 -23.54
N HIS A 86 -10.43 0.29 -22.62
CA HIS A 86 -11.79 0.70 -22.97
C HIS A 86 -11.79 2.03 -23.75
N GLY A 87 -11.00 3.01 -23.32
CA GLY A 87 -10.82 4.27 -24.04
C GLY A 87 -10.29 4.07 -25.47
N TYR A 88 -9.28 3.22 -25.64
CA TYR A 88 -8.74 2.87 -26.96
C TYR A 88 -9.77 2.16 -27.86
N SER A 89 -10.54 1.22 -27.30
CA SER A 89 -11.61 0.53 -28.05
C SER A 89 -12.70 1.50 -28.53
N LEU A 90 -13.13 2.42 -27.66
CA LEU A 90 -14.12 3.45 -28.00
C LEU A 90 -13.60 4.40 -29.07
N PHE A 91 -12.33 4.80 -29.01
CA PHE A 91 -11.71 5.68 -30.00
C PHE A 91 -11.58 5.01 -31.37
N ILE A 92 -11.17 3.73 -31.42
CA ILE A 92 -11.13 2.94 -32.67
C ILE A 92 -12.53 2.74 -33.25
N SER A 93 -13.54 2.51 -32.41
CA SER A 93 -14.94 2.41 -32.84
C SER A 93 -15.43 3.72 -33.48
N GLN A 94 -15.08 4.87 -32.91
CA GLN A 94 -15.40 6.19 -33.46
C GLN A 94 -14.66 6.48 -34.77
N MET A 95 -13.39 6.06 -34.88
CA MET A 95 -12.63 6.18 -36.13
C MET A 95 -13.22 5.32 -37.24
N LYS A 96 -13.57 4.05 -36.97
CA LYS A 96 -14.21 3.17 -37.97
C LYS A 96 -15.55 3.70 -38.46
N LYS A 97 -16.33 4.39 -37.62
CA LYS A 97 -17.60 5.02 -38.03
C LYS A 97 -17.43 6.24 -38.92
N LYS A 98 -16.28 6.93 -38.87
CA LYS A 98 -16.00 8.12 -39.70
C LYS A 98 -15.49 7.78 -41.10
N THR A 99 -14.95 6.58 -41.32
CA THR A 99 -14.37 6.15 -42.61
C THR A 99 -15.40 5.49 -43.54
N THR A 100 -16.64 5.30 -43.11
CA THR A 100 -17.74 4.68 -43.89
C THR A 100 -18.70 5.72 -44.47
N ASN A 101 -18.17 6.74 -45.16
CA ASN A 101 -18.91 7.62 -46.08
C ASN A 101 -18.08 7.80 -47.35
#